data_AF-A0A6A5QL35-F1
#
_entry.id   AF-A0A6A5QL35-F1
#
_cell.length_a   1.000
_cell.length_b   1.000
_cell.length_c   1.000
_cell.angle_alpha   90.00
_cell.angle_beta   90.00
_cell.angle_gamma   90.00
#
_symmetry.space_group_name_H-M   'P 1'
#
loop_
_entity.id
_entity.type
_entity.pdbx_description
1 polymer ?
#
loop_
_entity_poly.entity_id
_entity_poly.type
_entity_poly.pdbx_seq_one_letter_code
_entity_poly.pdbx_strand_id
1 'polypeptide(L)'
;MHVSIILATFIPSLAVLAAPVDINVGASTIDTRQARPTKPPPCVRQLNTTEPETKTRSNAFAQAFIYKKDISEAFKYISNDYINHNPAAQNGFDSAWNILSPIWGSQNITPLRTAFLSPHSWLNYRSGLGNVVDRYRWEGGCIVEHWDQGEAFPTSAAAV
;
A
#
# COMPACT_ATOMS: atom_id res chain seq x y z
N MET A 1 11.80 63.75 -73.62
CA MET A 1 11.72 62.34 -74.08
C MET A 1 12.96 61.65 -73.53
N HIS A 2 12.92 60.64 -72.66
CA HIS A 2 11.98 59.54 -72.50
C HIS A 2 11.78 59.21 -71.02
N VAL A 3 10.55 58.89 -70.65
CA VAL A 3 10.14 58.36 -69.33
C VAL A 3 10.27 56.84 -69.42
N SER A 4 11.10 56.23 -68.58
CA SER A 4 11.24 54.77 -68.50
C SER A 4 10.47 54.24 -67.30
N ILE A 5 9.49 53.40 -67.60
CA ILE A 5 8.54 52.77 -66.69
C ILE A 5 9.17 51.52 -66.07
N ILE A 6 9.14 51.44 -64.74
CA ILE A 6 9.51 50.28 -63.94
C ILE A 6 8.33 49.30 -63.96
N LEU A 7 8.56 48.06 -64.39
CA LEU A 7 7.59 46.98 -64.26
C LEU A 7 8.09 45.97 -63.22
N ALA A 8 7.52 46.04 -62.03
CA ALA A 8 7.75 45.11 -60.93
C ALA A 8 6.87 43.86 -61.10
N THR A 9 7.48 42.68 -61.14
CA THR A 9 6.78 41.39 -61.16
C THR A 9 6.52 40.91 -59.75
N PHE A 10 5.24 40.82 -59.39
CA PHE A 10 4.75 40.20 -58.16
C PHE A 10 4.89 38.67 -58.24
N ILE A 11 5.59 38.08 -57.27
CA ILE A 11 5.61 36.63 -57.04
C ILE A 11 4.58 36.34 -55.93
N PRO A 12 3.55 35.50 -56.15
CA PRO A 12 2.60 35.15 -55.11
C PRO A 12 3.22 34.15 -54.13
N SER A 13 3.23 34.53 -52.85
CA SER A 13 3.62 33.67 -51.73
C SER A 13 2.64 32.51 -51.59
N LEU A 14 3.13 31.27 -51.71
CA LEU A 14 2.40 30.07 -51.31
C LEU A 14 2.20 30.07 -49.80
N ALA A 15 0.98 30.36 -49.35
CA ALA A 15 0.56 30.12 -47.98
C ALA A 15 0.40 28.60 -47.76
N VAL A 16 1.35 28.01 -47.05
CA VAL A 16 1.22 26.64 -46.54
C VAL A 16 0.19 26.66 -45.42
N LEU A 17 -0.98 26.07 -45.68
CA LEU A 17 -2.02 25.83 -44.68
C LEU A 17 -1.50 24.75 -43.71
N ALA A 18 -0.96 25.15 -42.56
CA ALA A 18 -0.65 24.23 -41.48
C ALA A 18 -1.98 23.77 -40.86
N ALA A 19 -2.42 22.56 -41.19
CA ALA A 19 -3.49 21.90 -40.45
C ALA A 19 -3.01 21.69 -38.99
N PRO A 20 -3.85 21.92 -37.97
CA PRO A 20 -3.51 21.50 -36.62
C PRO A 20 -3.35 19.98 -36.64
N VAL A 21 -2.16 19.51 -36.31
CA VAL A 21 -1.98 18.11 -35.91
C VAL A 21 -2.71 18.01 -34.58
N ASP A 22 -3.88 17.38 -34.58
CA ASP A 22 -4.51 16.90 -33.36
C ASP A 22 -3.56 15.86 -32.77
N ILE A 23 -2.62 16.31 -31.94
CA ILE A 23 -1.84 15.42 -31.11
C ILE A 23 -2.82 14.92 -30.06
N ASN A 24 -3.49 13.81 -30.39
CA ASN A 24 -4.09 12.93 -29.40
C ASN A 24 -2.93 12.33 -28.58
N VAL A 25 -2.27 13.16 -27.76
CA VAL A 25 -1.45 12.68 -26.65
C VAL A 25 -2.46 12.02 -25.75
N GLY A 26 -2.63 10.71 -25.95
CA GLY A 26 -3.53 9.91 -25.16
C GLY A 26 -3.32 10.25 -23.69
N ALA A 27 -4.41 10.47 -22.98
CA ALA A 27 -4.48 10.60 -21.54
C ALA A 27 -3.91 9.37 -20.78
N SER A 28 -3.17 8.50 -21.45
CA SER A 28 -2.60 7.23 -20.99
C SER A 28 -1.33 7.40 -20.17
N THR A 29 -0.66 8.57 -20.17
CA THR A 29 0.56 8.79 -19.35
C THR A 29 0.30 9.49 -18.02
N ILE A 30 -0.86 10.12 -17.83
CA ILE A 30 -1.26 10.69 -16.53
C ILE A 30 -1.98 9.64 -15.67
N ASP A 31 -2.58 8.63 -16.29
CA ASP A 31 -3.32 7.58 -15.57
C ASP A 31 -2.42 6.50 -14.94
N THR A 32 -1.14 6.42 -15.29
CA THR A 32 -0.20 5.46 -14.67
C THR A 32 0.39 5.95 -13.34
N ARG A 33 -0.03 7.12 -12.83
CA ARG A 33 0.14 7.51 -11.42
C ARG A 33 -1.04 7.12 -10.55
N GLN A 34 -1.89 6.19 -10.99
CA GLN A 34 -2.93 5.59 -10.15
C GLN A 34 -2.30 4.89 -8.92
N ALA A 35 -2.23 5.69 -7.86
CA ALA A 35 -2.36 5.37 -6.46
C ALA A 35 -1.37 4.35 -5.86
N ARG A 36 -0.09 4.74 -5.74
CA ARG A 36 0.74 4.17 -4.67
C ARG A 36 -0.01 4.40 -3.34
N PRO A 37 -0.15 3.39 -2.47
CA PRO A 37 -0.77 3.56 -1.16
C PRO A 37 -0.12 4.72 -0.39
N THR A 38 -0.93 5.50 0.32
CA THR A 38 -0.43 6.60 1.15
C THR A 38 0.07 6.06 2.48
N LYS A 39 1.34 6.30 2.80
CA LYS A 39 1.94 5.88 4.07
C LYS A 39 1.27 6.62 5.23
N PRO A 40 0.60 5.93 6.18
CA PRO A 40 0.06 6.59 7.36
C PRO A 40 1.18 6.91 8.37
N PRO A 41 0.94 7.78 9.36
CA PRO A 41 1.82 7.88 10.51
C PRO A 41 1.82 6.57 11.31
N PRO A 42 2.93 6.21 11.98
CA PRO A 42 2.97 5.06 12.87
C PRO A 42 1.99 5.16 14.03
N CYS A 43 1.54 4.00 14.52
CA CYS A 43 0.72 3.90 15.72
C CYS A 43 1.47 4.41 16.95
N VAL A 44 0.79 5.24 17.75
CA VAL A 44 1.29 5.74 19.03
C VAL A 44 0.65 4.92 20.16
N ARG A 45 1.49 4.28 20.97
CA ARG A 45 1.05 3.46 22.11
C ARG A 45 0.27 4.31 23.11
N GLN A 46 -0.86 3.80 23.56
CA GLN A 46 -1.66 4.34 24.66
C GLN A 46 -1.67 3.32 25.80
N LEU A 47 -0.88 3.54 26.85
CA LEU A 47 -0.64 2.53 27.90
C LEU A 47 -1.89 2.17 28.71
N ASN A 48 -2.93 2.99 28.65
CA ASN A 48 -4.24 2.71 29.24
C ASN A 48 -5.19 1.94 28.31
N THR A 49 -4.75 1.53 27.12
CA THR A 49 -5.57 0.71 26.21
C THR A 49 -5.86 -0.63 26.88
N THR A 50 -7.14 -0.96 26.98
CA THR A 50 -7.62 -2.19 27.58
C THR A 50 -7.50 -3.38 26.62
N GLU A 51 -7.61 -4.59 27.14
CA GLU A 51 -7.62 -5.80 26.32
C GLU A 51 -8.79 -5.83 25.31
N PRO A 52 -10.06 -5.51 25.67
CA PRO A 52 -11.15 -5.46 24.70
C PRO A 52 -10.95 -4.44 23.58
N GLU A 53 -10.37 -3.28 23.89
CA GLU A 53 -10.00 -2.27 22.88
C GLU A 53 -8.91 -2.80 21.96
N THR A 54 -7.90 -3.47 22.51
CA THR A 54 -6.83 -4.10 21.74
C THR A 54 -7.39 -5.20 20.82
N LYS A 55 -8.31 -6.04 21.31
CA LYS A 55 -9.03 -7.05 20.50
C LYS A 55 -9.82 -6.41 19.35
N THR A 56 -10.48 -5.28 19.62
CA THR A 56 -11.20 -4.54 18.58
C THR A 56 -10.25 -4.02 17.51
N ARG A 57 -9.10 -3.46 17.92
CA ARG A 57 -8.06 -2.98 17.02
C ARG A 57 -7.39 -4.11 16.24
N SER A 58 -7.17 -5.27 16.84
CA SER A 58 -6.63 -6.44 16.13
C SER A 58 -7.58 -6.96 15.06
N ASN A 59 -8.89 -6.93 15.34
CA ASN A 59 -9.90 -7.28 14.34
C ASN A 59 -9.91 -6.27 13.19
N ALA A 60 -9.82 -4.98 13.47
CA ALA A 60 -9.75 -3.93 12.44
C ALA A 60 -8.48 -4.07 11.57
N PHE A 61 -7.33 -4.34 12.20
CA PHE A 61 -6.10 -4.66 11.49
C PHE A 61 -6.26 -5.88 10.58
N ALA A 62 -6.83 -6.99 11.07
CA ALA A 62 -7.07 -8.17 10.27
C ALA A 62 -7.96 -7.86 9.04
N GLN A 63 -9.05 -7.12 9.25
CA GLN A 63 -9.95 -6.69 8.18
C GLN A 63 -9.23 -5.86 7.12
N ALA A 64 -8.40 -4.90 7.53
CA ALA A 64 -7.60 -4.10 6.62
C ALA A 64 -6.57 -4.94 5.87
N PHE A 65 -5.84 -5.79 6.58
CA PHE A 65 -4.65 -6.46 6.05
C PHE A 65 -5.00 -7.65 5.12
N ILE A 66 -5.78 -8.64 5.58
CA ILE A 66 -5.98 -9.88 4.81
C ILE A 66 -7.32 -9.93 4.06
N TYR A 67 -8.34 -9.22 4.52
CA TYR A 67 -9.67 -9.23 3.87
C TYR A 67 -9.80 -8.14 2.80
N LYS A 68 -9.49 -6.89 3.16
CA LYS A 68 -9.59 -5.75 2.24
C LYS A 68 -8.30 -5.47 1.46
N LYS A 69 -7.16 -5.94 1.99
CA LYS A 69 -5.82 -5.63 1.49
C LYS A 69 -5.53 -4.13 1.38
N ASP A 70 -6.16 -3.34 2.27
CA ASP A 70 -5.88 -1.92 2.42
C ASP A 70 -4.65 -1.75 3.31
N ILE A 71 -3.49 -1.70 2.65
CA ILE A 71 -2.20 -1.60 3.34
C ILE A 71 -2.02 -0.26 4.06
N SER A 72 -2.66 0.81 3.59
CA SER A 72 -2.60 2.13 4.24
C SER A 72 -3.38 2.12 5.55
N GLU A 73 -4.55 1.47 5.57
CA GLU A 73 -5.31 1.29 6.80
C GLU A 73 -4.61 0.33 7.77
N ALA A 74 -4.08 -0.79 7.28
CA ALA A 74 -3.40 -1.79 8.13
C ALA A 74 -2.18 -1.21 8.86
N PHE A 75 -1.43 -0.32 8.21
CA PHE A 75 -0.25 0.29 8.83
C PHE A 75 -0.59 1.30 9.95
N LYS A 76 -1.82 1.78 10.07
CA LYS A 76 -2.21 2.64 11.22
C LYS A 76 -2.09 1.96 12.58
N TYR A 77 -1.98 0.62 12.60
CA TYR A 77 -1.90 -0.17 13.82
C TYR A 77 -0.45 -0.53 14.19
N ILE A 78 0.55 -0.24 13.36
CA ILE A 78 1.95 -0.67 13.57
C ILE A 78 2.76 0.47 14.19
N SER A 79 3.48 0.17 15.28
CA SER A 79 4.36 1.12 15.95
C SER A 79 5.62 1.42 15.13
N ASN A 80 6.21 2.60 15.35
CA ASN A 80 7.41 3.03 14.64
C ASN A 80 8.59 2.05 14.82
N ASP A 81 8.72 1.54 16.03
CA ASP A 81 9.80 0.69 16.54
C ASP A 81 9.47 -0.81 16.51
N TYR A 82 8.46 -1.24 15.74
CA TYR A 82 8.04 -2.64 15.75
C TYR A 82 9.20 -3.58 15.35
N ILE A 83 9.31 -4.72 16.02
CA ILE A 83 10.35 -5.73 15.76
C ILE A 83 9.81 -6.77 14.77
N ASN A 84 10.61 -7.14 13.77
CA ASN A 84 10.26 -8.15 12.79
C ASN A 84 11.20 -9.36 12.90
N HIS A 85 10.63 -10.55 13.06
CA HIS A 85 11.40 -11.79 13.15
C HIS A 85 11.56 -12.48 11.79
N ASN A 86 11.00 -11.94 10.71
CA ASN A 86 11.30 -12.43 9.37
C ASN A 86 12.74 -12.01 8.97
N PRO A 87 13.68 -12.96 8.73
CA PRO A 87 15.06 -12.69 8.32
C PRO A 87 15.21 -11.90 7.02
N ALA A 88 14.18 -11.85 6.18
CA ALA A 88 14.16 -11.06 4.95
C ALA A 88 13.79 -9.59 5.18
N ALA A 89 13.44 -9.19 6.40
CA ALA A 89 13.03 -7.84 6.76
C ALA A 89 13.87 -7.29 7.92
N GLN A 90 14.14 -5.98 7.89
CA GLN A 90 14.67 -5.27 9.06
C GLN A 90 13.53 -4.87 10.00
N ASN A 91 13.86 -4.55 11.25
CA ASN A 91 12.93 -3.93 12.20
C ASN A 91 12.44 -2.56 11.72
N GLY A 92 11.32 -2.12 12.27
CA GLY A 92 10.81 -0.77 12.17
C GLY A 92 9.82 -0.54 11.03
N PHE A 93 8.87 0.36 11.29
CA PHE A 93 7.70 0.66 10.44
C PHE A 93 8.04 0.86 8.96
N ASP A 94 9.12 1.58 8.70
CA ASP A 94 9.57 1.93 7.36
C ASP A 94 10.04 0.72 6.55
N SER A 95 10.70 -0.22 7.20
CA SER A 95 11.15 -1.47 6.59
C SER A 95 9.96 -2.28 6.08
N ALA A 96 8.98 -2.57 6.94
CA ALA A 96 7.75 -3.27 6.51
C ALA A 96 7.00 -2.50 5.44
N TRP A 97 6.86 -1.17 5.58
CA TRP A 97 6.13 -0.36 4.60
C TRP A 97 6.77 -0.47 3.22
N ASN A 98 8.09 -0.38 3.14
CA ASN A 98 8.81 -0.42 1.88
C ASN A 98 8.72 -1.80 1.21
N ILE A 99 8.67 -2.87 2.00
CA ILE A 99 8.50 -4.25 1.50
C ILE A 99 7.06 -4.50 1.02
N LEU A 100 6.06 -4.14 1.83
CA LEU A 100 4.67 -4.57 1.61
C LEU A 100 3.86 -3.60 0.75
N SER A 101 4.02 -2.28 0.94
CA SER A 101 3.21 -1.26 0.24
C SER A 101 3.16 -1.38 -1.28
N PRO A 102 4.23 -1.80 -2.00
CA PRO A 102 4.19 -1.90 -3.46
C PRO A 102 3.43 -3.12 -3.97
N ILE A 103 3.31 -4.18 -3.16
CA ILE A 103 2.87 -5.51 -3.63
C ILE A 103 1.60 -6.02 -2.95
N TRP A 104 1.23 -5.50 -1.77
CA TRP A 104 0.22 -6.15 -0.93
C TRP A 104 -1.18 -6.16 -1.56
N GLY A 105 -1.59 -5.03 -2.16
CA GLY A 105 -2.92 -4.89 -2.76
C GLY A 105 -3.19 -5.89 -3.90
N SER A 106 -2.15 -6.29 -4.64
CA SER A 106 -2.24 -7.25 -5.74
C SER A 106 -2.08 -8.71 -5.32
N GLN A 107 -1.76 -9.00 -4.04
CA GLN A 107 -1.62 -10.38 -3.57
C GLN A 107 -2.94 -11.14 -3.70
N ASN A 108 -2.85 -12.39 -4.14
CA ASN A 108 -3.95 -13.33 -4.09
C ASN A 108 -3.99 -13.97 -2.70
N ILE A 109 -4.78 -13.37 -1.80
CA ILE A 109 -4.93 -13.81 -0.41
C ILE A 109 -6.31 -14.43 -0.23
N THR A 110 -6.36 -15.62 0.35
CA THR A 110 -7.59 -16.23 0.86
C THR A 110 -7.54 -16.28 2.38
N PRO A 111 -8.25 -15.39 3.10
CA PRO A 111 -8.36 -15.45 4.56
C PRO A 111 -8.95 -16.78 5.01
N LEU A 112 -8.34 -17.41 6.02
CA LEU A 112 -8.85 -18.64 6.62
C LEU A 112 -9.47 -18.38 7.98
N ARG A 113 -8.76 -17.66 8.86
CA ARG A 113 -9.20 -17.40 10.25
C ARG A 113 -8.32 -16.35 10.92
N THR A 114 -8.84 -15.80 12.01
CA THR A 114 -8.14 -14.87 12.91
C THR A 114 -8.33 -15.31 14.35
N ALA A 115 -7.39 -14.96 15.22
CA ALA A 115 -7.53 -15.16 16.66
C ALA A 115 -6.92 -13.98 17.42
N PHE A 116 -7.41 -13.77 18.63
CA PHE A 116 -6.84 -12.84 19.59
C PHE A 116 -6.79 -13.52 20.96
N LEU A 117 -5.59 -13.63 21.52
CA LEU A 117 -5.31 -14.13 22.86
C LEU A 117 -4.27 -13.18 23.44
N SER A 118 -4.71 -12.28 24.33
CA SER A 118 -3.89 -11.19 24.83
C SER A 118 -2.51 -11.66 25.33
N PRO A 119 -1.40 -10.99 24.96
CA PRO A 119 -1.32 -9.74 24.17
C PRO A 119 -1.17 -9.98 22.66
N HIS A 120 -1.50 -11.16 22.14
CA HIS A 120 -1.22 -11.56 20.77
C HIS A 120 -2.46 -11.66 19.87
N SER A 121 -2.26 -11.45 18.59
CA SER A 121 -3.22 -11.80 17.55
C SER A 121 -2.59 -12.68 16.48
N TRP A 122 -3.40 -13.50 15.82
CA TRP A 122 -2.98 -14.34 14.71
C TRP A 122 -3.83 -14.09 13.48
N LEU A 123 -3.16 -14.07 12.34
CA LEU A 123 -3.77 -14.12 11.02
C LEU A 123 -3.39 -15.43 10.36
N ASN A 124 -4.35 -16.10 9.73
CA ASN A 124 -4.06 -17.27 8.91
C ASN A 124 -4.79 -17.16 7.58
N TYR A 125 -4.02 -17.29 6.50
CA TYR A 125 -4.49 -17.13 5.13
C TYR A 125 -3.65 -17.98 4.18
N ARG A 126 -4.18 -18.22 2.98
CA ARG A 126 -3.42 -18.78 1.87
C ARG A 126 -2.94 -17.67 0.95
N SER A 127 -1.72 -17.79 0.44
CA SER A 127 -1.14 -16.90 -0.56
C SER A 127 -0.37 -17.72 -1.61
N GLY A 128 0.32 -17.03 -2.53
CA GLY A 128 1.26 -17.68 -3.46
C GLY A 128 2.42 -18.42 -2.76
N LEU A 129 2.65 -18.14 -1.47
CA LEU A 129 3.65 -18.80 -0.64
C LEU A 129 3.10 -20.04 0.09
N GLY A 130 1.82 -20.40 -0.13
CA GLY A 130 1.14 -21.48 0.56
C GLY A 130 0.33 -20.99 1.77
N ASN A 131 0.28 -21.79 2.84
CA ASN A 131 -0.43 -21.44 4.07
C ASN A 131 0.48 -20.60 4.98
N VAL A 132 0.06 -19.38 5.28
CA VAL A 132 0.80 -18.43 6.13
C VAL A 132 0.08 -18.27 7.46
N VAL A 133 0.85 -18.23 8.55
CA VAL A 133 0.38 -17.84 9.87
C VAL A 133 1.26 -16.69 10.35
N ASP A 134 0.67 -15.52 10.52
CA ASP A 134 1.35 -14.38 11.13
C ASP A 134 0.88 -14.25 12.59
N ARG A 135 1.81 -14.10 13.52
CA ARG A 135 1.55 -13.74 14.91
C ARG A 135 2.06 -12.34 15.19
N TYR A 136 1.25 -11.54 15.86
CA TYR A 136 1.58 -10.17 16.25
C TYR A 136 1.45 -10.00 17.75
N ARG A 137 2.40 -9.30 18.38
CA ARG A 137 2.26 -8.83 19.77
C ARG A 137 1.76 -7.40 19.78
N TRP A 138 0.84 -7.13 20.69
CA TRP A 138 0.24 -5.82 20.92
C TRP A 138 0.72 -5.21 22.22
N GLU A 139 0.89 -3.89 22.22
CA GLU A 139 1.23 -3.10 23.40
C GLU A 139 0.66 -1.70 23.24
N GLY A 140 -0.08 -1.22 24.24
CA GLY A 140 -0.75 0.08 24.19
C GLY A 140 -1.63 0.27 22.94
N GLY A 141 -2.29 -0.79 22.47
CA GLY A 141 -3.12 -0.75 21.26
C GLY A 141 -2.36 -0.72 19.92
N CYS A 142 -1.04 -0.88 19.93
CA CYS A 142 -0.23 -0.94 18.70
C CYS A 142 0.41 -2.32 18.54
N ILE A 143 0.60 -2.75 17.29
CA ILE A 143 1.47 -3.86 16.92
C ILE A 143 2.91 -3.42 17.11
N VAL A 144 3.64 -4.19 17.90
CA VAL A 144 5.02 -3.89 18.29
C VAL A 144 5.99 -5.01 17.92
N GLU A 145 5.48 -6.16 17.48
CA GLU A 145 6.30 -7.31 17.13
C GLU A 145 5.56 -8.26 16.20
N HIS A 146 6.30 -8.92 15.30
CA HIS A 146 5.76 -9.80 14.27
C HIS A 146 6.62 -11.06 14.06
N TRP A 147 5.96 -12.21 13.92
CA TRP A 147 6.53 -13.49 13.52
C TRP A 147 5.69 -14.14 12.42
N ASP A 148 6.35 -14.78 11.45
CA ASP A 148 5.71 -15.54 10.36
C ASP A 148 6.40 -16.89 10.09
N GLN A 149 7.65 -17.07 10.51
CA GLN A 149 8.41 -18.29 10.28
C GLN A 149 8.09 -19.38 11.31
N GLY A 150 7.63 -20.53 10.83
CA GLY A 150 7.34 -21.69 11.67
C GLY A 150 6.16 -21.50 12.63
N GLU A 151 5.38 -20.43 12.45
CA GLU A 151 4.23 -20.15 13.29
C GLU A 151 3.10 -21.15 13.03
N ALA A 152 2.43 -21.54 14.11
CA ALA A 152 1.22 -22.35 14.09
C ALA A 152 0.06 -21.53 14.61
N PHE A 153 -1.11 -21.68 13.98
CA PHE A 153 -2.31 -21.06 14.49
C PHE A 153 -2.68 -21.70 15.84
N PRO A 154 -3.06 -20.91 16.86
CA PRO A 154 -3.28 -21.44 18.20
C PRO A 154 -4.41 -22.47 18.20
N THR A 155 -4.16 -23.65 18.78
CA THR A 155 -5.20 -24.64 19.08
C THR A 155 -5.96 -24.14 20.30
N SER A 156 -7.28 -23.95 20.17
CA SER A 156 -8.13 -23.39 21.22
C SER A 156 -8.12 -24.25 22.49
N ALA A 157 -7.30 -23.85 23.46
CA ALA A 157 -7.51 -24.17 24.89
C ALA A 157 -7.80 -22.91 25.73
N ALA A 158 -7.75 -21.72 25.12
CA ALA A 158 -7.89 -20.43 25.79
C ALA A 158 -8.76 -19.41 25.01
N ALA A 159 -9.56 -19.87 24.04
CA ALA A 159 -10.54 -19.00 23.40
C ALA A 159 -11.83 -19.05 24.23
N VAL A 160 -11.93 -18.17 25.22
CA VAL A 160 -13.18 -17.82 25.92
C VAL A 160 -13.64 -16.46 25.44
#